data_AF-A0A382LQE7-F1
#
_entry.id   AF-A0A382LQE7-F1
#
_cell.length_a   1.000
_cell.length_b   1.000
_cell.length_c   1.000
_cell.angle_alpha   90.00
_cell.angle_beta   90.00
_cell.angle_gamma   90.00
#
_symmetry.space_group_name_H-M   'P 1'
#
loop_
_entity.id
_entity.type
_entity.pdbx_description
1 polymer ?
#
loop_
_entity_poly.entity_id
_entity_poly.type
_entity_poly.pdbx_seq_one_letter_code
_entity_poly.pdbx_strand_id
1 'polypeptide(L)' 'MALLLPFAVWAEAKQPNVVVIFVDDLGWRDLGCYGSKFYETPNIDRLAKQGAVF' A
#
# COMPACT_ATOMS: atom_id res chain seq x y z
N MET A 1 7.80 -50.55 14.24
CA MET A 1 7.93 -49.17 14.75
C MET A 1 7.73 -48.23 13.55
N ALA A 2 6.50 -47.82 13.26
CA ALA A 2 6.22 -46.93 12.13
C ALA A 2 6.53 -45.49 12.58
N LEU A 3 7.54 -44.85 11.98
CA LEU A 3 7.81 -43.43 12.19
C LEU A 3 6.76 -42.62 11.43
N LEU A 4 5.90 -41.92 12.17
CA LEU A 4 5.03 -40.86 11.66
C LEU A 4 5.87 -39.60 11.47
N LEU A 5 6.13 -39.22 10.22
CA LEU A 5 6.70 -37.90 9.89
C LEU A 5 5.56 -36.86 9.85
N PRO A 6 5.73 -35.69 10.47
CA PRO A 6 4.72 -34.64 10.41
C PRO A 6 4.70 -34.01 9.02
N PHE A 7 3.53 -34.00 8.38
CA PHE A 7 3.28 -33.21 7.19
C PHE A 7 3.15 -31.74 7.58
N ALA A 8 4.07 -30.90 7.12
CA ALA A 8 3.94 -29.46 7.22
C ALA A 8 2.97 -28.97 6.14
N VAL A 9 1.83 -28.43 6.56
CA VAL A 9 0.89 -27.73 5.67
C VAL A 9 1.39 -26.30 5.52
N TRP A 10 1.85 -25.95 4.32
CA TRP A 10 2.20 -24.58 3.97
C TRP A 10 0.93 -23.85 3.52
N ALA A 11 0.57 -22.78 4.21
CA ALA A 11 -0.51 -21.92 3.78
C ALA A 11 -0.10 -21.20 2.49
N GLU A 12 -0.92 -21.32 1.45
CA GLU A 12 -0.68 -20.62 0.19
C GLU A 12 -0.73 -19.11 0.42
N ALA A 13 0.36 -18.42 0.14
CA ALA A 13 0.44 -16.97 0.28
C ALA A 13 -0.54 -16.34 -0.70
N LYS A 14 -1.54 -15.63 -0.19
CA LYS A 14 -2.52 -14.93 -1.04
C LYS A 14 -1.81 -13.92 -1.92
N GLN A 15 -2.04 -14.01 -3.22
CA GLN A 15 -1.55 -13.02 -4.17
C GLN A 15 -2.23 -11.67 -3.90
N PRO A 16 -1.48 -10.58 -3.67
CA PRO A 16 -2.07 -9.27 -3.45
C PRO A 16 -2.63 -8.72 -4.78
N ASN A 17 -3.69 -7.92 -4.69
CA ASN A 17 -4.14 -7.10 -5.81
C ASN A 17 -3.27 -5.84 -5.87
N VAL A 18 -2.82 -5.48 -7.06
CA VAL A 18 -2.00 -4.27 -7.29
C VAL A 18 -2.82 -3.27 -8.08
N VAL A 19 -2.97 -2.06 -7.55
CA VAL A 19 -3.66 -0.94 -8.22
C VAL A 19 -2.66 0.19 -8.39
N VAL A 20 -2.44 0.63 -9.63
CA VAL A 20 -1.58 1.78 -9.94
C VAL A 20 -2.48 2.96 -10.29
N ILE A 21 -2.31 4.05 -9.54
CA ILE A 21 -2.98 5.32 -9.81
C ILE A 21 -1.94 6.24 -10.44
N PHE A 22 -2.14 6.58 -11.71
CA PHE A 22 -1.29 7.50 -12.45
C PHE A 22 -2.06 8.81 -12.66
N VAL A 23 -1.42 9.94 -12.35
CA VAL A 23 -2.01 11.27 -12.46
C VAL A 23 -1.09 12.11 -13.33
N ASP A 24 -1.68 12.74 -14.33
CA ASP A 24 -0.98 13.63 -15.26
C ASP A 24 -0.81 15.03 -14.64
N ASP A 25 0.35 15.65 -14.85
CA ASP A 25 0.66 17.02 -14.42
C ASP A 25 0.36 17.39 -12.95
N LEU A 26 0.45 16.43 -12.02
CA LEU A 26 0.30 16.72 -10.59
C LEU A 26 1.54 17.39 -10.02
N GLY A 27 1.40 18.61 -9.50
CA GLY A 27 2.47 19.36 -8.87
C GLY A 27 2.88 18.79 -7.51
N TRP A 28 4.18 18.82 -7.21
CA TRP A 28 4.74 18.29 -5.96
C TRP A 28 4.22 18.96 -4.69
N ARG A 29 3.66 20.18 -4.78
CA ARG A 29 3.09 20.92 -3.64
C ARG A 29 1.56 20.84 -3.57
N ASP A 30 0.93 20.08 -4.46
CA ASP A 30 -0.52 20.10 -4.58
C ASP A 30 -1.20 19.23 -3.53
N LEU A 31 -0.52 18.21 -2.99
CA LEU A 31 -1.08 17.29 -2.00
C LEU A 31 -0.87 17.78 -0.56
N GLY A 32 -1.86 17.51 0.30
CA GLY A 32 -1.80 17.80 1.73
C GLY A 32 -0.61 17.12 2.43
N CYS A 33 -0.29 15.87 2.07
CA CYS A 33 0.88 15.15 2.58
C CYS A 33 2.23 15.79 2.23
N TYR A 34 2.30 16.66 1.21
CA TYR A 34 3.46 17.49 0.86
C TYR A 34 3.33 18.95 1.34
N GLY A 35 2.34 19.24 2.19
CA GLY A 35 2.16 20.54 2.84
C GLY A 35 1.27 21.53 2.09
N SER A 36 0.48 21.07 1.11
CA SER A 36 -0.57 21.90 0.52
C SER A 36 -1.53 22.41 1.59
N LYS A 37 -1.82 23.71 1.58
CA LYS A 37 -2.85 24.34 2.43
C LYS A 37 -4.07 24.81 1.64
N PHE A 38 -4.03 24.62 0.32
CA PHE A 38 -5.06 25.10 -0.60
C PHE A 38 -5.95 23.95 -1.09
N TYR A 39 -5.35 22.84 -1.50
CA TYR A 39 -6.07 21.66 -1.97
C TYR A 39 -6.30 20.66 -0.84
N GLU A 40 -7.51 20.12 -0.76
CA GLU A 40 -7.85 19.06 0.19
C GLU A 40 -7.73 17.69 -0.48
N THR A 41 -6.83 16.85 0.02
CA THR A 41 -6.55 15.52 -0.56
C THR A 41 -6.70 14.39 0.47
N PRO A 42 -7.81 14.31 1.23
CA PRO A 42 -7.91 13.48 2.43
C PRO A 42 -7.70 11.97 2.18
N ASN A 43 -8.05 11.48 0.98
CA ASN A 43 -7.81 10.08 0.62
C ASN A 43 -6.34 9.79 0.33
N ILE A 44 -5.65 10.68 -0.38
CA ILE A 44 -4.21 10.54 -0.65
C ILE A 44 -3.42 10.73 0.65
N ASP A 45 -3.82 11.68 1.49
CA ASP A 45 -3.20 11.92 2.79
C ASP A 45 -3.35 10.72 3.72
N ARG A 46 -4.49 10.03 3.67
CA ARG A 46 -4.71 8.77 4.42
C ARG A 46 -3.82 7.65 3.88
N LEU A 47 -3.69 7.50 2.56
CA LEU A 47 -2.79 6.50 1.96
C LEU A 47 -1.33 6.78 2.35
N ALA A 48 -0.90 8.03 2.28
CA ALA A 48 0.43 8.47 2.70
C ALA A 48 0.74 8.11 4.17
N LYS A 49 -0.22 8.29 5.09
CA LYS A 49 -0.08 7.91 6.51
C LYS A 49 -0.04 6.40 6.76
N GLN A 50 -0.61 5.60 5.86
CA GLN A 50 -0.71 4.13 5.99
C GLN A 50 0.39 3.39 5.22
N GLY A 51 1.21 4.12 4.46
CA GLY A 51 2.24 3.55 3.60
C GLY A 51 3.54 4.32 3.68
N ALA A 52 4.18 4.49 2.52
CA ALA A 52 5.41 5.26 2.37
C ALA A 52 5.15 6.49 1.49
N VAL A 53 5.82 7.59 1.83
CA VAL A 53 5.88 8.83 1.04
C VAL A 53 7.33 9.03 0.62
N PHE A 54 7.55 9.53 -0.59
CA PHE A 54 8.87 9.71 -1.19
C PHE A 54 9.12 11.18 -1.54
#